data_AF-A0A168GZ60-F1
#
_entry.id   AF-A0A168GZ60-F1
#
_cell.length_a   1.000
_cell.length_b   1.000
_cell.length_c   1.000
_cell.angle_alpha   90.00
_cell.angle_beta   90.00
_cell.angle_gamma   90.00
#
_symmetry.space_group_name_H-M   'P 1'
#
loop_
_entity.id
_entity.type
_entity.pdbx_description
1 polymer ?
#
loop_
_entity_poly.entity_id
_entity_poly.type
_entity_poly.pdbx_seq_one_letter_code
_entity_poly.pdbx_strand_id
1 'polypeptide(L)'
;MTLLLTELQRTLQSYHVPPAIVIQAMAQFFHYLSCEMFNRVLTYKKYLCRSKALQIRMNLSAFEDWIRVQKLPTSLNQSFEPLVQLLQLLQCLSQLDDALLFSSTIQTFDKLNALQVKRCVQNYRYEVSESRLPDQVTELANQWVVDHQHHWRNQRKASIEIDERDTIRARPTSISSLNSLLTPTNKTMHELESPTTTTTSIPVPSTEEEKRNSKYLLPFSVLETTALLQGWTNEQHKYLNENDIMLYSDTIYKEIKLKKQEEFNVLDKIFPTITEEWLYSIDK
;
A
#
# COMPACT_ATOMS: atom_id res chain seq x y z
N MET A 1 15.74 8.52 17.07
CA MET A 1 15.20 7.68 15.96
C MET A 1 15.32 8.41 14.63
N THR A 2 14.83 9.64 14.50
CA THR A 2 15.05 10.51 13.31
C THR A 2 16.54 10.70 12.95
N LEU A 3 17.44 10.75 13.93
CA LEU A 3 18.89 10.77 13.71
C LEU A 3 19.37 9.56 12.91
N LEU A 4 18.97 8.34 13.29
CA LEU A 4 19.36 7.11 12.58
C LEU A 4 18.84 7.10 11.14
N LEU A 5 17.58 7.52 10.94
CA LEU A 5 17.01 7.64 9.59
C LEU A 5 17.76 8.67 8.76
N THR A 6 18.19 9.78 9.38
CA THR A 6 18.98 10.83 8.70
C THR A 6 20.37 10.31 8.31
N GLU A 7 21.03 9.56 9.20
CA GLU A 7 22.31 8.91 8.90
C GLU A 7 22.15 7.92 7.73
N LEU A 8 21.14 7.04 7.80
CA LEU A 8 20.84 6.09 6.72
C LEU A 8 20.58 6.80 5.39
N GLN A 9 19.76 7.85 5.40
CA GLN A 9 19.46 8.64 4.21
C GLN A 9 20.72 9.28 3.62
N ARG A 10 21.59 9.84 4.46
CA ARG A 10 22.86 10.43 4.02
C ARG A 10 23.80 9.37 3.44
N THR A 11 23.86 8.20 4.07
CA THR A 11 24.63 7.07 3.54
C THR A 11 24.10 6.63 2.17
N LEU A 12 22.79 6.46 2.01
CA LEU A 12 22.17 6.10 0.73
C LEU A 12 22.44 7.14 -0.37
N GLN A 13 22.43 8.43 0.00
CA GLN A 13 22.83 9.51 -0.92
C GLN A 13 24.31 9.43 -1.30
N SER A 14 25.20 9.13 -0.34
CA SER A 14 26.64 8.99 -0.60
C SER A 14 26.99 7.84 -1.54
N TYR A 15 26.19 6.77 -1.55
CA TYR A 15 26.32 5.64 -2.46
C TYR A 15 25.63 5.85 -3.82
N HIS A 16 25.10 7.04 -4.11
CA HIS A 16 24.39 7.37 -5.36
C HIS A 16 23.26 6.38 -5.71
N VAL A 17 22.55 5.87 -4.70
CA VAL A 17 21.42 4.96 -4.91
C VAL A 17 20.29 5.71 -5.63
N PRO A 18 19.67 5.11 -6.68
CA PRO A 18 18.54 5.72 -7.37
C PRO A 18 17.42 6.14 -6.39
N PRO A 19 16.91 7.38 -6.47
CA PRO A 19 15.87 7.88 -5.56
C PRO A 19 14.62 6.99 -5.49
N ALA A 20 14.28 6.33 -6.61
CA ALA A 20 13.15 5.41 -6.67
C ALA A 20 13.29 4.25 -5.69
N ILE A 21 14.48 3.65 -5.58
CA ILE A 21 14.74 2.54 -4.67
C ILE A 21 14.67 3.02 -3.22
N VAL A 22 15.19 4.22 -2.94
CA VAL A 22 15.13 4.83 -1.61
C VAL A 22 13.68 5.10 -1.19
N ILE A 23 12.87 5.67 -2.08
CA ILE A 23 11.46 5.97 -1.83
C ILE A 23 10.67 4.68 -1.58
N GLN A 24 10.87 3.64 -2.39
CA GLN A 24 10.23 2.34 -2.20
C GLN A 24 10.62 1.71 -0.86
N ALA A 25 11.93 1.69 -0.54
CA ALA A 25 12.42 1.16 0.73
C ALA A 25 11.83 1.92 1.92
N MET A 26 11.72 3.24 1.82
CA MET A 26 11.15 4.08 2.87
C MET A 26 9.64 3.87 3.02
N ALA A 27 8.89 3.75 1.92
CA ALA A 27 7.47 3.39 1.93
C ALA A 27 7.25 2.04 2.63
N GLN A 28 8.09 1.07 2.29
CA GLN A 28 8.03 -0.26 2.84
C GLN A 28 8.32 -0.28 4.35
N PHE A 29 9.32 0.47 4.78
CA PHE A 29 9.69 0.64 6.18
C PHE A 29 8.59 1.33 6.98
N PHE A 30 8.02 2.43 6.49
CA PHE A 30 6.97 3.16 7.18
C PHE A 30 5.67 2.39 7.29
N HIS A 31 5.31 1.62 6.26
CA HIS A 31 4.17 0.72 6.35
C HIS A 31 4.38 -0.37 7.41
N TYR A 32 5.54 -1.03 7.42
CA TYR A 32 5.88 -2.01 8.44
C TYR A 32 5.80 -1.40 9.85
N LEU A 33 6.43 -0.22 10.02
CA LEU A 33 6.44 0.50 11.29
C LEU A 33 5.03 0.88 11.74
N SER A 34 4.20 1.39 10.83
CA SER A 34 2.80 1.74 11.09
C SER A 34 2.00 0.53 11.58
N CYS A 35 2.07 -0.61 10.89
CA CYS A 35 1.39 -1.84 11.28
C CYS A 35 1.87 -2.36 12.64
N GLU A 36 3.18 -2.36 12.89
CA GLU A 36 3.74 -2.81 14.18
C GLU A 36 3.32 -1.89 15.33
N MET A 37 3.37 -0.57 15.12
CA MET A 37 2.92 0.41 16.11
C MET A 37 1.42 0.30 16.38
N PHE A 38 0.61 0.18 15.33
CA PHE A 38 -0.83 -0.04 15.43
C PHE A 38 -1.15 -1.28 16.27
N ASN A 39 -0.53 -2.41 15.93
CA ASN A 39 -0.74 -3.68 16.62
C ASN A 39 -0.31 -3.61 18.09
N ARG A 40 0.80 -2.93 18.39
CA ARG A 40 1.27 -2.73 19.77
C ARG A 40 0.31 -1.86 20.57
N VAL A 41 -0.17 -0.74 20.01
CA VAL A 41 -1.15 0.13 20.68
C VAL A 41 -2.42 -0.65 21.00
N LEU A 42 -2.94 -1.41 20.03
CA LEU A 42 -4.17 -2.19 20.18
C LEU A 42 -4.03 -3.37 21.16
N THR A 43 -2.87 -4.02 21.20
CA THR A 43 -2.64 -5.21 22.03
C THR A 43 -2.47 -4.87 23.51
N TYR A 44 -1.73 -3.80 23.83
CA TYR A 44 -1.39 -3.47 25.22
C TYR A 44 -2.31 -2.41 25.79
N LYS A 45 -3.15 -2.81 26.77
CA LYS A 45 -4.09 -1.90 27.46
C LYS A 45 -3.44 -0.62 28.00
N LYS A 46 -2.15 -0.67 28.37
CA LYS A 46 -1.41 0.50 28.86
C LYS A 46 -1.31 1.66 27.87
N TYR A 47 -1.48 1.40 26.57
CA TYR A 47 -1.45 2.43 25.52
C TYR A 47 -2.85 2.91 25.11
N LEU A 48 -3.92 2.22 25.51
CA LEU A 48 -5.30 2.57 25.20
C LEU A 48 -5.83 3.63 26.19
N CYS A 49 -5.18 4.79 26.24
CA CYS A 49 -5.67 5.96 26.97
C CYS A 49 -5.30 7.26 26.23
N ARG A 50 -6.05 8.33 26.50
CA ARG A 50 -5.94 9.62 25.82
C ARG A 50 -4.51 10.20 25.85
N SER A 51 -3.88 10.26 27.02
CA SER A 51 -2.55 10.85 27.17
C SER A 51 -1.48 10.07 26.39
N LYS A 52 -1.56 8.74 26.35
CA LYS A 52 -0.63 7.92 25.56
C LYS A 52 -0.87 8.08 24.08
N ALA A 53 -2.13 8.13 23.66
CA ALA A 53 -2.47 8.39 22.27
C ALA A 53 -1.91 9.74 21.79
N LEU A 54 -2.03 10.80 22.61
CA LEU A 54 -1.48 12.11 22.31
C LEU A 54 0.05 12.11 22.24
N GLN A 55 0.74 11.45 23.18
CA GLN A 55 2.21 11.32 23.15
C GLN A 55 2.70 10.61 21.88
N ILE A 56 2.03 9.52 21.49
CA ILE A 56 2.37 8.78 20.27
C ILE A 56 2.10 9.64 19.03
N ARG A 57 0.98 10.36 18.99
CA ARG A 57 0.66 11.29 17.89
C ARG A 57 1.72 12.38 17.75
N MET A 58 2.16 13.00 18.84
CA MET A 58 3.22 14.02 18.81
C MET A 58 4.54 13.47 18.25
N ASN A 59 4.92 12.26 18.67
CA ASN A 59 6.11 11.59 18.14
C ASN A 59 5.96 11.26 16.64
N LEU A 60 4.75 10.88 16.21
CA LEU A 60 4.45 10.62 14.82
C LEU A 60 4.55 11.89 13.96
N SER A 61 4.11 13.04 14.45
CA SER A 61 4.26 14.32 13.75
C SER A 61 5.74 14.69 13.52
N ALA A 62 6.66 14.27 14.39
CA ALA A 62 8.08 14.43 14.14
C ALA A 62 8.59 13.56 12.98
N PHE A 63 7.97 12.40 12.70
CA PHE A 63 8.26 11.62 11.51
C PHE A 63 7.70 12.27 10.24
N GLU A 64 6.46 12.74 10.30
CA GLU A 64 5.81 13.43 9.17
C GLU A 64 6.60 14.69 8.77
N ASP A 65 7.10 15.44 9.76
CA ASP A 65 7.97 16.59 9.51
C ASP A 65 9.35 16.19 8.97
N TRP A 66 9.94 15.11 9.50
CA TRP A 66 11.21 14.58 8.97
C TRP A 66 11.13 14.22 7.49
N ILE A 67 10.02 13.60 7.04
CA ILE A 67 9.77 13.27 5.62
C ILE A 67 9.81 14.54 4.76
N ARG A 68 9.20 15.63 5.24
CA ARG A 68 9.20 16.94 4.57
C ARG A 68 10.61 17.52 4.48
N VAL A 69 11.36 17.51 5.59
CA VAL A 69 12.74 18.02 5.65
C VAL A 69 13.66 17.27 4.68
N GLN A 70 13.49 15.95 4.54
CA GLN A 70 14.26 15.13 3.61
C GLN A 70 13.79 15.21 2.15
N LYS A 71 12.79 16.05 1.84
CA LYS A 71 12.18 16.20 0.49
C LYS A 71 11.71 14.87 -0.11
N LEU A 72 11.25 13.97 0.76
CA LEU A 72 10.64 12.71 0.37
C LEU A 72 9.16 12.94 0.02
N PRO A 73 8.55 12.03 -0.77
CA PRO A 73 7.15 12.18 -1.17
C PRO A 73 6.23 12.23 0.04
N THR A 74 5.32 13.19 0.10
CA THR A 74 4.37 13.31 1.23
C THR A 74 3.38 12.14 1.30
N SER A 75 3.17 11.43 0.18
CA SER A 75 2.38 10.21 0.11
C SER A 75 2.88 9.10 1.04
N LEU A 76 4.15 9.14 1.46
CA LEU A 76 4.68 8.22 2.47
C LEU A 76 3.91 8.30 3.81
N ASN A 77 3.37 9.48 4.15
CA ASN A 77 2.57 9.70 5.35
C ASN A 77 1.28 8.88 5.36
N GLN A 78 0.74 8.54 4.18
CA GLN A 78 -0.48 7.72 4.07
C GLN A 78 -0.31 6.33 4.70
N SER A 79 0.93 5.84 4.80
CA SER A 79 1.25 4.59 5.51
C SER A 79 0.83 4.62 6.98
N PHE A 80 0.83 5.80 7.61
CA PHE A 80 0.48 6.01 9.01
C PHE A 80 -0.99 6.30 9.24
N GLU A 81 -1.80 6.50 8.18
CA GLU A 81 -3.22 6.86 8.28
C GLU A 81 -4.01 5.94 9.25
N PRO A 82 -3.87 4.60 9.21
CA PRO A 82 -4.59 3.73 10.15
C PRO A 82 -4.18 3.97 11.62
N LEU A 83 -2.90 4.23 11.86
CA LEU A 83 -2.39 4.56 13.19
C LEU A 83 -2.91 5.93 13.63
N VAL A 84 -2.94 6.92 12.74
CA VAL A 84 -3.47 8.26 13.03
C VAL A 84 -4.94 8.18 13.44
N GLN A 85 -5.76 7.42 12.71
CA GLN A 85 -7.18 7.22 13.02
C GLN A 85 -7.38 6.48 14.36
N LEU A 86 -6.61 5.42 14.62
CA LEU A 86 -6.64 4.72 15.92
C LEU A 86 -6.35 5.69 17.07
N LEU A 87 -5.29 6.50 16.93
CA LEU A 87 -4.92 7.48 17.95
C LEU A 87 -5.96 8.60 18.07
N GLN A 88 -6.64 8.98 16.99
CA GLN A 88 -7.72 9.97 17.03
C GLN A 88 -8.91 9.43 17.82
N LEU A 89 -9.33 8.20 17.52
CA LEU A 89 -10.40 7.52 18.24
C LEU A 89 -10.08 7.48 19.73
N LEU A 90 -8.89 7.02 20.12
CA LEU A 90 -8.48 6.96 21.53
C LEU A 90 -8.46 8.33 22.22
N GLN A 91 -8.24 9.42 21.49
CA GLN A 91 -8.28 10.75 22.06
C GLN A 91 -9.71 11.19 22.36
N CYS A 92 -10.66 11.00 21.43
CA CYS A 92 -12.04 11.45 21.64
C CYS A 92 -12.95 10.40 22.29
N LEU A 93 -12.49 9.16 22.50
CA LEU A 93 -13.35 8.05 22.89
C LEU A 93 -14.20 8.34 24.14
N SER A 94 -13.59 8.87 25.20
CA SER A 94 -14.28 9.19 26.46
C SER A 94 -15.36 10.28 26.34
N GLN A 95 -15.37 11.02 25.23
CA GLN A 95 -16.31 12.10 24.93
C GLN A 95 -17.50 11.64 24.08
N LEU A 96 -17.51 10.38 23.63
CA LEU A 96 -18.59 9.79 22.84
C LEU A 96 -19.64 9.20 23.78
N ASP A 97 -20.39 10.08 24.44
CA ASP A 97 -21.39 9.76 25.47
C ASP A 97 -22.78 9.41 24.91
N ASP A 98 -22.99 9.59 23.61
CA ASP A 98 -24.23 9.23 22.92
C ASP A 98 -23.97 8.22 21.80
N ALA A 99 -24.92 7.30 21.61
CA ALA A 99 -24.86 6.25 20.60
C ALA A 99 -24.88 6.83 19.18
N LEU A 100 -25.64 7.90 18.93
CA LEU A 100 -25.67 8.55 17.61
C LEU A 100 -24.34 9.26 17.33
N LEU A 101 -23.83 10.01 18.31
CA LEU A 101 -22.53 10.68 18.20
C LEU A 101 -21.39 9.67 17.98
N PHE A 102 -21.40 8.56 18.70
CA PHE A 102 -20.44 7.47 18.51
C PHE A 102 -20.53 6.88 17.10
N SER A 103 -21.75 6.57 16.64
CA SER A 103 -21.99 6.03 15.29
C SER A 103 -21.46 6.96 14.19
N SER A 104 -21.85 8.23 14.23
CA SER A 104 -21.38 9.23 13.26
C SER A 104 -19.87 9.42 13.30
N THR A 105 -19.26 9.40 14.48
CA THR A 105 -17.80 9.56 14.62
C THR A 105 -17.05 8.36 14.07
N ILE A 106 -17.46 7.13 14.39
CA ILE A 106 -16.77 5.94 13.89
C ILE A 106 -16.89 5.82 12.37
N GLN A 107 -18.01 6.26 11.78
CA GLN A 107 -18.17 6.31 10.32
C GLN A 107 -17.16 7.22 9.62
N THR A 108 -16.54 8.17 10.33
CA THR A 108 -15.46 9.01 9.77
C THR A 108 -14.12 8.27 9.66
N PHE A 109 -13.94 7.14 10.37
CA PHE A 109 -12.70 6.37 10.37
C PHE A 109 -12.79 5.21 9.37
N ASP A 110 -12.34 5.46 8.14
CA ASP A 110 -12.41 4.48 7.05
C ASP A 110 -11.28 3.42 7.08
N LYS A 111 -10.26 3.58 7.93
CA LYS A 111 -9.14 2.62 8.08
C LYS A 111 -9.24 1.72 9.31
N LEU A 112 -10.29 1.88 10.12
CA LEU A 112 -10.53 1.08 11.32
C LEU A 112 -11.66 0.07 11.10
N ASN A 113 -11.42 -1.19 11.46
CA ASN A 113 -12.44 -2.23 11.45
C ASN A 113 -13.25 -2.22 12.76
N ALA A 114 -14.53 -2.60 12.69
CA ALA A 114 -15.39 -2.90 13.84
C ALA A 114 -14.71 -3.72 14.96
N LEU A 115 -13.89 -4.72 14.62
CA LEU A 115 -13.13 -5.52 15.61
C LEU A 115 -12.15 -4.64 16.41
N GLN A 116 -11.45 -3.74 15.72
CA GLN A 116 -10.48 -2.82 16.31
C GLN A 116 -11.18 -1.78 17.18
N VAL A 117 -12.32 -1.25 16.71
CA VAL A 117 -13.16 -0.31 17.46
C VAL A 117 -13.69 -0.95 18.74
N LYS A 118 -14.28 -2.15 18.67
CA LYS A 118 -14.71 -2.92 19.84
C LYS A 118 -13.56 -3.12 20.83
N ARG A 119 -12.38 -3.49 20.33
CA ARG A 119 -11.20 -3.71 21.17
C ARG A 119 -10.78 -2.43 21.91
N CYS A 120 -10.86 -1.28 21.25
CA CYS A 120 -10.61 0.03 21.86
C CYS A 120 -11.63 0.30 22.97
N VAL A 121 -12.93 0.23 22.67
CA VAL A 121 -14.02 0.46 23.64
C VAL A 121 -13.88 -0.41 24.89
N GLN A 122 -13.63 -1.71 24.72
CA GLN A 122 -13.55 -2.67 25.82
C GLN A 122 -12.32 -2.53 26.71
N ASN A 123 -11.19 -2.08 26.14
CA ASN A 123 -9.90 -2.06 26.85
C ASN A 123 -9.38 -0.65 27.12
N TYR A 124 -10.17 0.38 26.80
CA TYR A 124 -9.84 1.76 27.09
C TYR A 124 -9.65 1.97 28.59
N ARG A 125 -8.56 2.64 28.94
CA ARG A 125 -8.22 3.01 30.31
C ARG A 125 -8.53 4.48 30.51
N TYR A 126 -9.62 4.73 31.22
CA TYR A 126 -10.07 6.07 31.60
C TYR A 126 -9.06 6.76 32.50
N GLU A 127 -8.80 8.03 32.21
CA GLU A 127 -8.00 8.91 33.06
C GLU A 127 -8.88 9.56 34.15
N VAL A 128 -8.26 10.19 35.15
CA VAL A 128 -8.98 10.70 36.36
C VAL A 128 -10.05 11.75 36.01
N SER A 129 -9.85 12.49 34.93
CA SER A 129 -10.75 13.55 34.47
C SER A 129 -11.79 13.08 33.43
N GLU A 130 -11.91 11.78 33.17
CA GLU A 130 -12.76 11.24 32.10
C GLU A 130 -13.99 10.51 32.63
N SER A 131 -15.14 10.74 31.97
CA SER A 131 -16.34 9.94 32.16
C SER A 131 -16.19 8.57 31.51
N ARG A 132 -16.85 7.57 32.11
CA ARG A 132 -16.95 6.24 31.50
C ARG A 132 -17.95 6.27 30.35
N LEU A 133 -17.67 5.49 29.31
CA LEU A 133 -18.62 5.27 28.23
C LEU A 133 -19.91 4.63 28.76
N PRO A 134 -21.08 5.05 28.25
CA PRO A 134 -22.33 4.36 28.54
C PRO A 134 -22.35 2.92 28.03
N ASP A 135 -23.11 2.05 28.70
CA ASP A 135 -23.26 0.66 28.30
C ASP A 135 -23.86 0.51 26.89
N GLN A 136 -24.70 1.46 26.48
CA GLN A 136 -25.29 1.50 25.14
C GLN A 136 -24.23 1.58 24.03
N VAL A 137 -23.18 2.40 24.22
CA VAL A 137 -22.07 2.54 23.26
C VAL A 137 -21.25 1.25 23.20
N THR A 138 -21.04 0.61 24.35
CA THR A 138 -20.33 -0.67 24.43
C THR A 138 -21.11 -1.78 23.72
N GLU A 139 -22.42 -1.81 23.91
CA GLU A 139 -23.30 -2.78 23.25
C GLU A 139 -23.38 -2.55 21.75
N LEU A 140 -23.48 -1.29 21.31
CA LEU A 140 -23.43 -0.95 19.88
C LEU A 140 -22.13 -1.42 19.21
N ALA A 141 -20.98 -1.22 19.87
CA ALA A 141 -19.70 -1.70 19.36
C ALA A 141 -19.63 -3.24 19.27
N ASN A 142 -20.30 -3.96 20.19
CA ASN A 142 -20.42 -5.42 20.12
C ASN A 142 -21.32 -5.85 18.95
N GLN A 143 -22.46 -5.18 18.77
CA GLN A 143 -23.42 -5.44 17.70
C GLN A 143 -22.78 -5.28 16.32
N TRP A 144 -22.00 -4.23 16.10
CA TRP A 144 -21.28 -4.05 14.83
C TRP A 144 -20.33 -5.19 14.49
N VAL A 145 -19.67 -5.80 15.49
CA VAL A 145 -18.83 -6.97 15.24
C VAL A 145 -19.66 -8.18 14.84
N VAL A 146 -20.84 -8.36 15.46
CA VAL A 146 -21.79 -9.42 15.09
C VAL A 146 -22.29 -9.21 13.66
N ASP A 147 -22.78 -8.01 13.34
CA ASP A 147 -23.26 -7.66 12.00
C ASP A 147 -22.17 -7.87 10.94
N HIS A 148 -20.95 -7.43 11.25
CA HIS A 148 -19.79 -7.65 10.39
C HIS A 148 -19.56 -9.14 10.15
N GLN A 149 -19.53 -9.97 11.19
CA GLN A 149 -19.37 -11.43 11.07
C GLN A 149 -20.50 -12.10 10.27
N HIS A 150 -21.75 -11.67 10.48
CA HIS A 150 -22.91 -12.19 9.74
C HIS A 150 -22.83 -11.84 8.25
N HIS A 151 -22.51 -10.58 7.93
CA HIS A 151 -22.32 -10.14 6.56
C HIS A 151 -21.24 -10.95 5.84
N TRP A 152 -20.06 -11.15 6.46
CA TRP A 152 -19.00 -11.99 5.90
C TRP A 152 -19.40 -13.46 5.73
N ARG A 153 -20.11 -14.03 6.71
CA ARG A 153 -20.60 -15.41 6.62
C ARG A 153 -21.58 -15.58 5.46
N ASN A 154 -22.47 -14.62 5.26
CA ASN A 154 -23.44 -14.63 4.16
C ASN A 154 -22.75 -14.46 2.81
N GLN A 155 -21.75 -13.58 2.69
CA GLN A 155 -20.96 -13.44 1.45
C GLN A 155 -20.25 -14.75 1.10
N ARG A 156 -19.61 -15.41 2.06
CA ARG A 156 -18.93 -16.70 1.82
C ARG A 156 -19.90 -17.78 1.36
N LYS A 157 -21.09 -17.84 1.94
CA LYS A 157 -22.14 -18.79 1.51
C LYS A 157 -22.60 -18.49 0.08
N ALA A 158 -22.85 -17.22 -0.25
CA ALA A 158 -23.23 -16.83 -1.60
C ALA A 158 -22.16 -17.19 -2.64
N SER A 159 -20.86 -17.01 -2.33
CA SER A 159 -19.78 -17.42 -3.23
C SER A 159 -19.71 -18.93 -3.44
N ILE A 160 -19.92 -19.73 -2.40
CA ILE A 160 -19.94 -21.20 -2.49
C ILE A 160 -21.15 -21.69 -3.29
N GLU A 161 -22.33 -21.11 -3.07
CA GLU A 161 -23.55 -21.47 -3.81
C GLU A 161 -23.47 -21.13 -5.31
N ILE A 162 -22.72 -20.08 -5.68
CA ILE A 162 -22.46 -19.74 -7.08
C ILE A 162 -21.54 -20.79 -7.72
N ASP A 163 -20.46 -21.18 -7.03
CA ASP A 163 -19.50 -22.17 -7.51
C ASP A 163 -20.12 -23.59 -7.63
N GLU A 164 -21.02 -23.96 -6.70
CA GLU A 164 -21.82 -25.19 -6.82
C GLU A 164 -22.78 -25.16 -8.02
N ARG A 165 -23.42 -24.02 -8.31
CA ARG A 165 -24.31 -23.90 -9.47
C ARG A 165 -23.55 -23.97 -10.80
N ASP A 166 -22.35 -23.41 -10.87
CA ASP A 166 -21.52 -23.45 -12.07
C ASP A 166 -20.88 -24.84 -12.27
N THR A 167 -20.48 -25.52 -11.20
CA THR A 167 -20.02 -26.92 -11.26
C THR A 167 -21.15 -27.91 -11.60
N ILE A 168 -22.38 -27.69 -11.14
CA ILE A 168 -23.55 -28.49 -11.52
C ILE A 168 -23.94 -28.24 -13.00
N ARG A 169 -23.82 -27.00 -13.51
CA ARG A 169 -24.08 -26.66 -14.92
C ARG A 169 -23.01 -27.18 -15.88
N ALA A 170 -21.77 -27.35 -15.41
CA ALA A 170 -20.65 -27.82 -16.22
C ALA A 170 -20.56 -29.35 -16.38
N ARG A 171 -21.48 -30.15 -15.79
CA ARG A 171 -21.46 -31.60 -15.92
C ARG A 171 -22.19 -32.04 -17.22
N PRO A 172 -21.49 -32.59 -18.24
CA PRO A 172 -22.16 -33.13 -19.41
C PRO A 172 -22.83 -34.45 -19.04
N THR A 173 -24.14 -34.55 -19.26
CA THR A 173 -24.89 -35.80 -19.21
C THR A 173 -24.69 -36.55 -20.52
N SER A 174 -23.78 -37.54 -20.56
CA SER A 174 -23.97 -38.84 -21.26
C SER A 174 -22.72 -39.74 -21.28
N ILE A 175 -22.99 -41.03 -21.01
CA ILE A 175 -22.25 -42.27 -21.31
C ILE A 175 -21.15 -42.71 -20.33
N SER A 176 -21.59 -43.50 -19.35
CA SER A 176 -21.16 -44.88 -19.04
C SER A 176 -19.85 -45.41 -19.67
N SER A 177 -19.17 -46.22 -18.86
CA SER A 177 -18.34 -47.39 -19.22
C SER A 177 -16.92 -47.14 -19.76
N LEU A 178 -15.96 -46.93 -18.86
CA LEU A 178 -14.62 -47.55 -18.96
C LEU A 178 -13.93 -47.83 -17.59
N ASN A 179 -14.42 -47.24 -16.48
CA ASN A 179 -13.81 -47.48 -15.16
C ASN A 179 -14.24 -48.79 -14.46
N SER A 180 -15.06 -49.62 -15.11
CA SER A 180 -15.52 -50.92 -14.58
C SER A 180 -14.65 -52.12 -15.02
N LEU A 181 -13.53 -51.90 -15.71
CA LEU A 181 -12.71 -53.01 -16.26
C LEU A 181 -11.28 -53.10 -15.70
N LEU A 182 -10.93 -52.34 -14.68
CA LEU A 182 -9.62 -52.45 -14.02
C LEU A 182 -9.79 -52.47 -12.50
N THR A 183 -10.21 -53.62 -11.97
CA THR A 183 -9.78 -54.06 -10.64
C THR A 183 -9.14 -55.43 -10.83
N PRO A 184 -8.12 -55.78 -10.03
CA PRO A 184 -8.47 -56.28 -8.71
C PRO A 184 -7.52 -55.85 -7.57
N THR A 185 -8.15 -55.63 -6.40
CA THR A 185 -7.68 -56.05 -5.06
C THR A 185 -6.24 -55.78 -4.64
N ASN A 186 -6.02 -54.92 -3.63
CA ASN A 186 -5.78 -55.39 -2.26
C ASN A 186 -5.55 -54.24 -1.27
N LYS A 187 -5.86 -54.55 -0.02
CA LYS A 187 -5.62 -53.78 1.21
C LYS A 187 -4.21 -53.14 1.25
N THR A 188 -4.10 -51.99 1.92
CA THR A 188 -3.37 -51.75 3.19
C THR A 188 -2.84 -50.31 3.25
N MET A 189 -2.85 -49.74 4.45
CA MET A 189 -2.33 -48.42 4.84
C MET A 189 -0.85 -48.23 4.45
N HIS A 190 -0.45 -47.03 4.00
CA HIS A 190 0.67 -46.27 4.56
C HIS A 190 0.89 -44.92 3.83
N GLU A 191 1.03 -43.90 4.67
CA GLU A 191 1.75 -42.63 4.56
C GLU A 191 2.90 -42.55 3.53
N LEU A 192 2.85 -41.58 2.61
CA LEU A 192 4.00 -40.81 2.11
C LEU A 192 3.50 -39.66 1.21
N GLU A 193 3.61 -38.39 1.65
CA GLU A 193 3.39 -37.22 0.79
C GLU A 193 4.68 -36.41 0.63
N SER A 194 5.13 -36.32 -0.63
CA SER A 194 5.54 -35.11 -1.39
C SER A 194 6.32 -35.55 -2.65
N PRO A 195 6.53 -34.72 -3.71
CA PRO A 195 6.24 -33.29 -3.91
C PRO A 195 5.65 -32.87 -5.30
N THR A 196 5.23 -31.59 -5.41
CA THR A 196 5.09 -30.72 -6.63
C THR A 196 3.97 -31.10 -7.63
N THR A 197 3.14 -30.22 -8.21
CA THR A 197 3.27 -28.81 -8.64
C THR A 197 1.87 -28.26 -8.96
N THR A 198 1.72 -26.92 -8.91
CA THR A 198 0.73 -26.13 -9.69
C THR A 198 -0.74 -26.20 -9.26
N THR A 199 -1.21 -25.19 -8.53
CA THR A 199 -2.59 -24.69 -8.69
C THR A 199 -2.65 -23.19 -8.42
N THR A 200 -2.93 -22.46 -9.50
CA THR A 200 -3.62 -21.18 -9.64
C THR A 200 -4.06 -20.52 -8.33
N SER A 201 -3.35 -19.45 -7.95
CA SER A 201 -3.69 -18.58 -6.83
C SER A 201 -4.92 -17.73 -7.16
N ILE A 202 -6.09 -18.18 -6.72
CA ILE A 202 -7.25 -17.32 -6.53
C ILE A 202 -6.93 -16.35 -5.39
N PRO A 203 -7.20 -15.03 -5.49
CA PRO A 203 -7.03 -14.13 -4.37
C PRO A 203 -8.09 -14.46 -3.32
N VAL A 204 -7.66 -15.05 -2.20
CA VAL A 204 -8.50 -15.16 -1.00
C VAL A 204 -8.85 -13.73 -0.57
N PRO A 205 -10.14 -13.37 -0.41
CA PRO A 205 -10.51 -12.07 0.13
C PRO A 205 -9.94 -11.99 1.54
N SER A 206 -9.11 -10.97 1.78
CA SER A 206 -8.46 -10.69 3.05
C SER A 206 -9.42 -10.87 4.21
N THR A 207 -9.16 -11.86 5.06
CA THR A 207 -9.81 -11.94 6.36
C THR A 207 -9.38 -10.68 7.11
N GLU A 208 -10.28 -9.73 7.33
CA GLU A 208 -9.94 -8.53 8.10
C GLU A 208 -9.72 -8.94 9.56
N GLU A 209 -8.46 -9.23 9.88
CA GLU A 209 -8.00 -9.60 11.21
C GLU A 209 -7.98 -8.38 12.14
N GLU A 210 -8.10 -8.61 13.45
CA GLU A 210 -8.00 -7.55 14.47
C GLU A 210 -6.67 -6.77 14.35
N LYS A 211 -5.60 -7.46 13.96
CA LYS A 211 -4.27 -6.89 13.76
C LYS A 211 -4.01 -6.63 12.28
N ARG A 212 -3.26 -5.56 11.98
CA ARG A 212 -2.82 -5.29 10.61
C ARG A 212 -1.67 -6.22 10.23
N ASN A 213 -1.82 -6.90 9.10
CA ASN A 213 -0.83 -7.82 8.59
C ASN A 213 0.35 -7.09 7.96
N SER A 214 1.52 -7.23 8.58
CA SER A 214 2.78 -6.71 8.06
C SER A 214 3.59 -7.75 7.27
N LYS A 215 3.09 -9.00 7.18
CA LYS A 215 3.86 -10.17 6.73
C LYS A 215 3.90 -10.35 5.21
N TYR A 216 2.95 -9.76 4.48
CA TYR A 216 2.82 -9.85 3.02
C TYR A 216 3.20 -8.53 2.33
N LEU A 217 4.22 -7.88 2.89
CA LEU A 217 4.83 -6.71 2.31
C LEU A 217 5.78 -7.16 1.20
N LEU A 218 5.22 -7.45 0.02
CA LEU A 218 6.04 -7.53 -1.18
C LEU A 218 6.64 -6.14 -1.39
N PRO A 219 7.93 -6.02 -1.74
CA PRO A 219 8.64 -4.74 -1.88
C PRO A 219 8.00 -3.74 -2.89
N PHE A 220 6.96 -4.17 -3.61
CA PHE A 220 6.24 -3.42 -4.63
C PHE A 220 4.72 -3.31 -4.40
N SER A 221 4.17 -3.83 -3.31
CA SER A 221 2.71 -3.89 -3.10
C SER A 221 2.12 -2.73 -2.29
N VAL A 222 2.94 -1.87 -1.68
CA VAL A 222 2.47 -0.84 -0.73
C VAL A 222 1.85 0.36 -1.42
N LEU A 223 2.29 0.67 -2.64
CA LEU A 223 1.68 1.61 -3.59
C LEU A 223 2.32 1.27 -4.95
N GLU A 224 1.55 1.35 -6.05
CA GLU A 224 2.16 1.22 -7.37
C GLU A 224 3.33 2.20 -7.45
N THR A 225 4.53 1.68 -7.68
CA THR A 225 5.78 2.46 -7.67
C THR A 225 5.67 3.70 -8.58
N THR A 226 4.90 3.56 -9.65
CA THR A 226 4.52 4.63 -10.58
C THR A 226 3.79 5.79 -9.91
N ALA A 227 2.82 5.53 -9.02
CA ALA A 227 2.05 6.56 -8.33
C ALA A 227 2.89 7.34 -7.31
N LEU A 228 3.76 6.66 -6.55
CA LEU A 228 4.71 7.32 -5.63
C LEU A 228 5.71 8.20 -6.39
N LEU A 229 6.22 7.69 -7.51
CA LEU A 229 7.20 8.41 -8.34
C LEU A 229 6.59 9.58 -9.07
N GLN A 230 5.39 9.45 -9.65
CA GLN A 230 4.68 10.55 -10.29
C GLN A 230 4.37 11.68 -9.30
N GLY A 231 3.90 11.32 -8.10
CA GLY A 231 3.69 12.29 -7.02
C GLY A 231 4.98 13.01 -6.64
N TRP A 232 6.09 12.28 -6.53
CA TRP A 232 7.39 12.85 -6.20
C TRP A 232 7.95 13.78 -7.30
N THR A 233 7.89 13.38 -8.57
CA THR A 233 8.32 14.24 -9.68
C THR A 233 7.51 15.53 -9.72
N ASN A 234 6.20 15.45 -9.48
CA ASN A 234 5.32 16.62 -9.44
C ASN A 234 5.61 17.52 -8.22
N GLU A 235 5.92 16.94 -7.07
CA GLU A 235 6.34 17.69 -5.88
C GLU A 235 7.69 18.38 -6.09
N GLN A 236 8.68 17.72 -6.72
CA GLN A 236 9.96 18.37 -7.07
C GLN A 236 9.75 19.56 -8.02
N HIS A 237 8.86 19.43 -9.00
CA HIS A 237 8.49 20.54 -9.89
C HIS A 237 7.80 21.70 -9.16
N LYS A 238 7.11 21.45 -8.04
CA LYS A 238 6.51 22.52 -7.21
C LYS A 238 7.54 23.34 -6.42
N TYR A 239 8.71 22.77 -6.14
CA TYR A 239 9.82 23.45 -5.47
C TYR A 239 10.81 24.12 -6.44
N LEU A 240 10.69 23.84 -7.74
CA LEU A 240 11.37 24.58 -8.80
C LEU A 240 10.51 25.80 -9.14
N ASN A 241 11.07 27.00 -8.98
CA ASN A 241 10.36 28.23 -9.31
C ASN A 241 9.98 28.21 -10.81
N GLU A 242 8.83 28.75 -11.23
CA GLU A 242 8.45 28.81 -12.67
C GLU A 242 9.56 29.43 -13.53
N ASN A 243 10.32 30.36 -12.95
CA ASN A 243 11.50 30.98 -13.57
C ASN A 243 12.67 30.01 -13.78
N ASP A 244 12.89 29.05 -12.87
CA ASP A 244 13.95 28.05 -13.01
C ASP A 244 13.57 27.01 -14.07
N ILE A 245 12.30 26.62 -14.13
CA ILE A 245 11.79 25.69 -15.15
C ILE A 245 11.91 26.32 -16.55
N MET A 246 11.54 27.59 -16.71
CA MET A 246 11.73 28.34 -17.96
C MET A 246 13.20 28.49 -18.36
N LEU A 247 14.08 28.74 -17.39
CA LEU A 247 15.52 28.87 -17.64
C LEU A 247 16.15 27.52 -18.05
N TYR A 248 15.74 26.42 -17.41
CA TYR A 248 16.17 25.06 -17.79
C TYR A 248 15.65 24.68 -19.17
N SER A 249 14.38 24.95 -19.48
CA SER A 249 13.85 24.68 -20.82
C SER A 249 14.56 25.51 -21.88
N ASP A 250 14.84 26.79 -21.63
CA ASP A 250 15.57 27.66 -22.56
C ASP A 250 17.01 27.17 -22.79
N THR A 251 17.65 26.64 -21.75
CA THR A 251 19.01 26.08 -21.85
C THR A 251 19.02 24.82 -22.71
N ILE A 252 18.06 23.92 -22.49
CA ILE A 252 17.90 22.69 -23.29
C ILE A 252 17.57 23.04 -24.75
N TYR A 253 16.66 24.00 -24.99
CA TYR A 253 16.33 24.45 -26.34
C TYR A 253 17.54 25.08 -27.06
N LYS A 254 18.35 25.89 -26.35
CA LYS A 254 19.59 26.45 -26.89
C LYS A 254 20.59 25.36 -27.26
N GLU A 255 20.74 24.34 -26.42
CA GLU A 255 21.68 23.25 -26.64
C GLU A 255 21.27 22.36 -27.82
N ILE A 256 19.98 22.03 -27.94
CA ILE A 256 19.43 21.31 -29.11
C ILE A 256 19.60 22.14 -30.38
N LYS A 257 19.34 23.45 -30.32
CA LYS A 257 19.50 24.35 -31.47
C LYS A 257 20.96 24.49 -31.89
N LEU A 258 21.89 24.57 -30.94
CA LEU A 258 23.33 24.59 -31.19
C LEU A 258 23.79 23.29 -31.86
N LYS A 259 23.38 22.13 -31.34
CA LYS A 259 23.69 20.84 -31.96
C LYS A 259 23.15 20.72 -33.38
N LYS A 260 21.93 21.19 -33.62
CA LYS A 260 21.33 21.20 -34.97
C LYS A 260 22.07 22.16 -35.92
N GLN A 261 22.59 23.28 -35.40
CA GLN A 261 23.40 24.22 -36.17
C GLN A 261 24.79 23.66 -36.47
N GLU A 262 25.40 22.92 -35.54
CA GLU A 262 26.64 22.19 -35.76
C GLU A 262 26.47 21.09 -36.81
N GLU A 263 25.39 20.29 -36.73
CA GLU A 263 25.04 19.31 -37.76
C GLU A 263 24.85 19.98 -39.13
N PHE A 264 24.12 21.10 -39.19
CA PHE A 264 23.93 21.85 -40.44
C PHE A 264 25.25 22.38 -41.01
N ASN A 265 26.13 22.94 -40.17
CA ASN A 265 27.45 23.41 -40.57
C ASN A 265 28.40 22.27 -41.01
N VAL A 266 28.20 21.05 -40.50
CA VAL A 266 28.91 19.86 -40.96
C VAL A 266 28.40 19.44 -42.34
N LEU A 267 27.07 19.45 -42.55
CA LEU A 267 26.45 19.14 -43.84
C LEU A 267 26.81 20.15 -44.93
N ASP A 268 26.92 21.44 -44.62
CA ASP A 268 27.32 22.50 -45.58
C ASP A 268 28.80 22.38 -46.02
N LYS A 269 29.63 21.68 -45.24
CA LYS A 269 31.04 21.40 -45.57
C LYS A 269 31.21 20.15 -46.44
N ILE A 270 30.15 19.37 -46.63
CA ILE A 270 30.14 18.23 -47.54
C ILE A 270 29.77 18.78 -48.93
N PHE A 271 30.76 19.31 -49.64
CA PHE A 271 30.61 19.52 -51.08
C PHE A 271 30.49 18.14 -51.75
N PRO A 272 29.40 17.84 -52.47
CA PRO A 272 29.37 16.64 -53.29
C PRO A 272 30.32 16.87 -54.47
N THR A 273 31.58 16.47 -54.34
CA THR A 273 32.44 16.28 -55.50
C THR A 273 31.91 15.05 -56.23
N ILE A 274 31.14 15.28 -57.29
CA ILE A 274 30.82 14.23 -58.26
C ILE A 274 32.17 13.76 -58.81
N THR A 275 32.58 12.56 -58.43
CA THR A 275 33.75 11.91 -59.02
C THR A 275 33.46 11.62 -60.49
N GLU A 276 34.40 11.95 -61.37
CA GLU A 276 34.34 11.81 -62.85
C GLU A 276 33.78 10.45 -63.34
N GLU A 277 33.87 9.40 -62.53
CA GLU A 277 33.27 8.08 -62.81
C GLU A 277 31.75 8.11 -63.01
N TRP A 278 31.03 9.02 -62.34
CA TRP A 278 29.57 9.12 -62.47
C TRP A 278 29.11 9.81 -63.77
N LEU A 279 29.97 10.64 -64.37
CA LEU A 279 29.66 11.33 -65.64
C LEU A 279 29.80 10.38 -66.85
N TYR A 280 30.67 9.38 -66.78
CA TYR A 280 30.88 8.40 -67.85
C TYR A 280 29.80 7.32 -67.94
N SER A 281 28.98 7.12 -66.90
CA SER A 281 27.93 6.11 -66.90
C SER A 281 26.60 6.57 -67.51
N ILE A 282 26.48 7.85 -67.88
CA ILE A 282 25.22 8.44 -68.39
C ILE A 282 25.13 8.39 -69.91
N ASP A 283 26.23 8.11 -70.63
CA ASP A 283 26.29 8.13 -72.10
C ASP A 283 26.51 6.73 -72.73
N LYS A 284 25.97 5.67 -72.11
CA LYS A 284 25.97 4.31 -72.69
C LYS A 284 24.62 3.63 -72.64
#